data_AF-A0A0A0JMV2-F1
#
_entry.id   AF-A0A0A0JMV2-F1
#
_cell.length_a   1.000
_cell.length_b   1.000
_cell.length_c   1.000
_cell.angle_alpha   90.00
_cell.angle_beta   90.00
_cell.angle_gamma   90.00
#
_symmetry.space_group_name_H-M   'P 1'
#
loop_
_entity.id
_entity.type
_entity.pdbx_description
1 polymer ?
#
loop_
_entity_poly.entity_id
_entity_poly.type
_entity_poly.pdbx_seq_one_letter_code
_entity_poly.pdbx_strand_id
1 'polypeptide(L)'
;MFEQTTQEGATVPQTGHFNSRSRGRRLATWAIVAVGAMLALSGCELGEFKDGFLPHGVTENSERVRVLWIGGWISLLAVGALVWGLMAWCVVAYRRRRDDNELPVQLRYNVPLEILYTIIPIFMIAVFFYYTARDQSALMDTSKEPDVTVNVVGKQWSWDFNYVEDNAHEVGTQAIMTGKPGAEETIPTMYLPVNERVEFVLTSRDVIHSFWVPQFLQKLDMLPGKVNKFQVVPTQEGTFKGKCAELCGAYHSQMLFNVKVVSRADYDAHIADLKSRGQSGLLGTDLNRENLVPGEQAKLPEELRN
;
A
#
# COMPACT_ATOMS: atom_id res chain seq x y z
N MET A 1 31.60 82.15 -47.90
CA MET A 1 30.59 82.31 -48.96
C MET A 1 29.80 81.00 -48.96
N PHE A 2 28.81 80.92 -48.05
CA PHE A 2 27.35 81.03 -48.34
C PHE A 2 26.85 79.85 -49.20
N GLU A 3 26.16 78.88 -48.59
CA GLU A 3 24.68 78.65 -48.64
C GLU A 3 24.31 77.81 -49.90
N GLN A 4 23.37 76.86 -49.95
CA GLN A 4 22.40 76.25 -49.05
C GLN A 4 21.73 75.10 -49.84
N THR A 5 21.29 74.00 -49.18
CA THR A 5 20.12 73.11 -49.52
C THR A 5 20.02 72.43 -50.91
N THR A 6 19.45 71.23 -51.14
CA THR A 6 18.43 70.41 -50.46
C THR A 6 18.45 68.95 -51.00
N GLN A 7 17.87 68.07 -50.18
CA GLN A 7 17.45 66.66 -50.24
C GLN A 7 17.25 65.82 -51.55
N GLU A 8 17.50 64.52 -51.30
CA GLU A 8 16.76 63.27 -51.65
C GLU A 8 17.01 62.51 -52.97
N GLY A 9 17.31 61.20 -52.79
CA GLY A 9 17.47 60.20 -53.85
C GLY A 9 17.81 58.79 -53.32
N ALA A 10 16.84 58.17 -52.64
CA ALA A 10 16.60 56.75 -52.36
C ALA A 10 17.75 55.71 -52.46
N THR A 11 18.13 55.15 -51.30
CA THR A 11 18.77 53.81 -51.19
C THR A 11 17.70 52.74 -50.94
N VAL A 12 17.66 51.72 -51.79
CA VAL A 12 16.83 50.51 -51.64
C VAL A 12 17.25 49.75 -50.36
N PRO A 13 16.35 49.43 -49.42
CA PRO A 13 16.68 48.53 -48.33
C PRO A 13 16.62 47.07 -48.85
N GLN A 14 17.71 46.34 -48.65
CA GLN A 14 17.70 44.89 -48.86
C GLN A 14 16.74 44.22 -47.87
N THR A 15 15.94 43.32 -48.41
CA THR A 15 14.94 42.50 -47.71
C THR A 15 15.59 41.61 -46.66
N GLY A 16 15.33 41.90 -45.38
CA GLY A 16 15.60 40.97 -44.29
C GLY A 16 14.67 39.77 -44.38
N HIS A 17 15.17 38.64 -44.89
CA HIS A 17 14.48 37.36 -44.82
C HIS A 17 14.24 36.98 -43.35
N PHE A 18 13.01 37.18 -42.87
CA PHE A 18 12.57 36.62 -41.59
C PHE A 18 12.70 35.10 -41.64
N ASN A 19 13.61 34.57 -40.83
CA ASN A 19 13.97 33.16 -40.76
C ASN A 19 12.82 32.33 -40.14
N SER A 20 11.81 32.01 -40.95
CA SER A 20 10.62 31.22 -40.56
C SER A 20 10.96 29.76 -40.20
N ARG A 21 12.16 29.28 -40.56
CA ARG A 21 12.62 27.91 -40.32
C ARG A 21 12.85 27.56 -38.84
N SER A 22 13.12 28.55 -37.98
CA SER A 22 13.44 28.29 -36.56
C SER A 22 12.21 28.04 -35.67
N ARG A 23 11.06 28.65 -36.00
CA ARG A 23 9.78 28.44 -35.29
C ARG A 23 9.18 27.07 -35.58
N GLY A 24 9.23 26.62 -36.84
CA GLY A 24 8.73 25.30 -37.26
C GLY A 24 9.48 24.13 -36.59
N ARG A 25 10.80 24.23 -36.44
CA ARG A 25 11.61 23.18 -35.79
C ARG A 25 11.33 23.07 -34.28
N ARG A 26 11.09 24.20 -33.60
CA ARG A 26 10.70 24.20 -32.18
C ARG A 26 9.32 23.62 -31.96
N LEU A 27 8.34 23.99 -32.79
CA LEU A 27 6.98 23.42 -32.74
C LEU A 27 6.97 21.91 -33.03
N ALA A 28 7.78 21.46 -34.01
CA ALA A 28 7.93 20.03 -34.29
C ALA A 28 8.59 19.27 -33.13
N THR A 29 9.56 19.87 -32.44
CA THR A 29 10.21 19.24 -31.28
C THR A 29 9.23 19.15 -30.09
N TRP A 30 8.45 20.18 -29.83
CA TRP A 30 7.39 20.15 -28.81
C TRP A 30 6.27 19.17 -29.14
N ALA A 31 5.90 19.03 -30.42
CA ALA A 31 4.93 18.04 -30.86
C ALA A 31 5.47 16.60 -30.68
N ILE A 32 6.74 16.34 -30.98
CA ILE A 32 7.37 15.03 -30.77
C ILE A 32 7.46 14.69 -29.28
N VAL A 33 7.81 15.67 -28.43
CA VAL A 33 7.83 15.47 -26.97
C VAL A 33 6.41 15.24 -26.44
N ALA A 34 5.41 15.97 -26.92
CA ALA A 34 4.02 15.78 -26.52
C ALA A 34 3.45 14.43 -26.96
N VAL A 35 3.75 13.99 -28.18
CA VAL A 35 3.37 12.66 -28.69
C VAL A 35 4.12 11.55 -27.95
N GLY A 36 5.41 11.73 -27.67
CA GLY A 36 6.19 10.80 -26.84
C GLY A 36 5.66 10.70 -25.41
N ALA A 37 5.25 11.81 -24.81
CA ALA A 37 4.61 11.84 -23.50
C ALA A 37 3.22 11.18 -23.53
N MET A 38 2.40 11.44 -24.56
CA MET A 38 1.09 10.79 -24.73
C MET A 38 1.22 9.28 -24.96
N LEU A 39 2.21 8.83 -25.74
CA LEU A 39 2.49 7.41 -25.92
C LEU A 39 3.00 6.76 -24.63
N ALA A 40 3.85 7.45 -23.86
CA ALA A 40 4.28 6.99 -22.54
C ALA A 40 3.13 6.93 -21.51
N LEU A 41 2.15 7.85 -21.60
CA LEU A 41 0.96 7.89 -20.74
C LEU A 41 -0.10 6.84 -21.15
N SER A 42 -0.11 6.40 -22.42
CA SER A 42 -1.06 5.41 -22.93
C SER A 42 -0.76 3.96 -22.51
N GLY A 43 0.42 3.71 -21.92
CA GLY A 43 0.82 2.40 -21.39
C GLY A 43 0.41 2.15 -19.93
N CYS A 44 -0.18 3.12 -19.24
CA CYS A 44 -0.72 2.91 -17.90
C CYS A 44 -2.04 2.13 -18.01
N GLU A 45 -2.06 0.90 -17.52
CA GLU A 45 -3.32 0.23 -17.20
C GLU A 45 -4.10 1.14 -16.23
N LEU A 46 -5.15 1.77 -16.74
CA LEU A 46 -5.99 2.73 -15.98
C LEU A 46 -6.66 2.09 -14.75
N GLY A 47 -6.68 0.75 -14.67
CA GLY A 47 -7.19 -0.02 -13.53
C GLY A 47 -6.32 0.11 -12.28
N GLU A 48 -5.00 -0.11 -12.39
CA GLU A 48 -4.09 0.03 -11.23
C GLU A 48 -4.00 1.49 -10.75
N PHE A 49 -4.08 2.45 -11.67
CA PHE A 49 -4.13 3.87 -11.32
C PHE A 49 -5.42 4.22 -10.53
N LYS A 50 -6.55 3.59 -10.86
CA LYS A 50 -7.82 3.79 -10.16
C LYS A 50 -7.75 3.31 -8.70
N ASP A 51 -6.95 2.29 -8.42
CA ASP A 51 -6.77 1.75 -7.07
C ASP A 51 -5.52 2.31 -6.36
N GLY A 52 -4.84 3.28 -6.98
CA GLY A 52 -3.65 3.92 -6.42
C GLY A 52 -2.47 2.97 -6.27
N PHE A 53 -2.32 1.98 -7.16
CA PHE A 53 -1.31 0.91 -7.08
C PHE A 53 -1.46 -0.04 -5.89
N LEU A 54 -2.64 -0.06 -5.24
CA LEU A 54 -3.00 -1.13 -4.31
C LEU A 54 -3.58 -2.32 -5.07
N PRO A 55 -3.41 -3.56 -4.56
CA PRO A 55 -4.16 -4.69 -5.07
C PRO A 55 -5.67 -4.45 -4.86
N HIS A 56 -6.48 -5.02 -5.76
CA HIS A 56 -7.93 -4.95 -5.61
C HIS A 56 -8.35 -5.56 -4.28
N GLY A 57 -9.11 -4.77 -3.50
CA GLY A 57 -9.51 -5.15 -2.17
C GLY A 57 -10.76 -6.03 -2.16
N VAL A 58 -10.75 -7.10 -1.37
CA VAL A 58 -11.80 -8.14 -1.37
C VAL A 58 -12.51 -8.28 -0.01
N THR A 59 -12.41 -7.25 0.82
CA THR A 59 -13.04 -7.17 2.14
C THR A 59 -13.91 -5.92 2.26
N GLU A 60 -14.84 -5.92 3.21
CA GLU A 60 -15.69 -4.78 3.55
C GLU A 60 -14.90 -3.52 3.92
N ASN A 61 -13.71 -3.70 4.48
CA ASN A 61 -12.84 -2.62 4.93
C ASN A 61 -11.93 -2.05 3.82
N SER A 62 -11.86 -2.72 2.67
CA SER A 62 -10.92 -2.39 1.60
C SER A 62 -11.11 -0.97 1.06
N GLU A 63 -12.35 -0.51 0.87
CA GLU A 63 -12.63 0.84 0.37
C GLU A 63 -12.19 1.93 1.38
N ARG A 64 -12.29 1.67 2.69
CA ARG A 64 -11.80 2.61 3.72
C ARG A 64 -10.30 2.84 3.58
N VAL A 65 -9.53 1.76 3.46
CA VAL A 65 -8.07 1.83 3.29
C VAL A 65 -7.71 2.51 1.98
N ARG A 66 -8.39 2.13 0.89
CA ARG A 66 -8.17 2.68 -0.45
C ARG A 66 -8.43 4.18 -0.52
N VAL A 67 -9.53 4.67 0.06
CA VAL A 67 -9.85 6.11 0.06
C VAL A 67 -8.80 6.92 0.83
N LEU A 68 -8.38 6.45 2.01
CA LEU A 68 -7.32 7.13 2.78
C LEU A 68 -5.98 7.13 2.04
N TRP A 69 -5.63 6.00 1.41
CA TRP A 69 -4.41 5.86 0.60
C TRP A 69 -4.39 6.83 -0.59
N ILE A 70 -5.44 6.81 -1.42
CA ILE A 70 -5.54 7.68 -2.60
C ILE A 70 -5.57 9.15 -2.17
N GLY A 71 -6.36 9.50 -1.16
CA GLY A 71 -6.40 10.86 -0.61
C GLY A 71 -5.04 11.34 -0.08
N GLY A 72 -4.30 10.45 0.60
CA GLY A 72 -2.93 10.70 1.05
C GLY A 72 -1.98 10.96 -0.11
N TRP A 73 -1.96 10.10 -1.14
CA TRP A 73 -1.12 10.29 -2.32
C TRP A 73 -1.44 11.57 -3.09
N ILE A 74 -2.72 11.89 -3.29
CA ILE A 74 -3.13 13.15 -3.94
C ILE A 74 -2.59 14.35 -3.14
N SER A 75 -2.74 14.32 -1.81
CA SER A 75 -2.25 15.40 -0.94
C SER A 75 -0.73 15.55 -1.00
N LEU A 76 0.01 14.43 -0.94
CA LEU A 76 1.46 14.42 -1.02
C LEU A 76 1.96 14.87 -2.39
N LEU A 77 1.32 14.46 -3.48
CA LEU A 77 1.67 14.88 -4.83
C LEU A 77 1.37 16.37 -5.06
N ALA A 78 0.29 16.90 -4.49
CA ALA A 78 -0.01 18.33 -4.55
C ALA A 78 1.07 19.18 -3.85
N VAL A 79 1.46 18.79 -2.63
CA VAL A 79 2.56 19.44 -1.90
C VAL A 79 3.89 19.26 -2.62
N GLY A 80 4.18 18.05 -3.09
CA GLY A 80 5.39 17.74 -3.85
C GLY A 80 5.50 18.59 -5.11
N ALA A 81 4.42 18.69 -5.90
CA ALA A 81 4.36 19.53 -7.09
C ALA A 81 4.56 21.01 -6.79
N LEU A 82 3.99 21.52 -5.68
CA LEU A 82 4.24 22.89 -5.22
C LEU A 82 5.73 23.10 -4.91
N VAL A 83 6.33 22.24 -4.09
CA VAL A 83 7.74 22.36 -3.66
C VAL A 83 8.68 22.21 -4.86
N TRP A 84 8.47 21.21 -5.71
CA TRP A 84 9.24 21.00 -6.93
C TRP A 84 9.08 22.17 -7.90
N GLY A 85 7.86 22.70 -8.04
CA GLY A 85 7.58 23.88 -8.85
C GLY A 85 8.31 25.13 -8.36
N LEU A 86 8.29 25.39 -7.04
CA LEU A 86 9.02 26.50 -6.43
C LEU A 86 10.54 26.34 -6.59
N MET A 87 11.08 25.12 -6.40
CA MET A 87 12.49 24.85 -6.62
C MET A 87 12.89 25.05 -8.08
N ALA A 88 12.13 24.49 -9.02
CA ALA A 88 12.37 24.66 -10.46
C ALA A 88 12.27 26.15 -10.87
N TRP A 89 11.28 26.87 -10.31
CA TRP A 89 11.16 28.31 -10.49
C TRP A 89 12.41 29.04 -10.00
N CYS A 90 12.90 28.73 -8.80
CA CYS A 90 14.11 29.36 -8.27
C CYS A 90 15.34 29.07 -9.15
N VAL A 91 15.49 27.84 -9.65
CA VAL A 91 16.57 27.45 -10.55
C VAL A 91 16.50 28.19 -11.89
N VAL A 92 15.31 28.55 -12.39
CA VAL A 92 15.14 29.24 -13.68
C VAL A 92 15.20 30.76 -13.52
N ALA A 93 14.45 31.31 -12.57
CA ALA A 93 14.27 32.75 -12.37
C ALA A 93 15.50 33.41 -11.74
N TYR A 94 16.16 32.75 -10.79
CA TYR A 94 17.32 33.30 -10.06
C TYR A 94 18.65 32.73 -10.53
N ARG A 95 18.69 32.12 -11.73
CA ARG A 95 19.93 31.64 -12.33
C ARG A 95 20.85 32.80 -12.72
N ARG A 96 22.09 32.80 -12.23
CA ARG A 96 23.11 33.77 -12.66
C ARG A 96 23.33 33.72 -14.18
N ARG A 97 23.25 34.89 -14.82
CA ARG A 97 23.55 35.06 -16.25
C ARG A 97 25.03 35.43 -16.43
N ARG A 98 25.56 35.28 -17.65
CA ARG A 98 27.00 35.49 -17.93
C ARG A 98 27.44 36.93 -17.65
N ASP A 99 26.53 37.88 -17.78
CA ASP A 99 26.82 39.33 -17.72
C ASP A 99 26.27 39.98 -16.43
N ASP A 100 25.87 39.16 -15.46
CA ASP A 100 25.29 39.61 -14.18
C ASP A 100 26.38 39.60 -13.08
N ASN A 101 26.77 40.80 -12.65
CA ASN A 101 27.78 41.04 -11.62
C ASN A 101 27.19 41.66 -10.35
N GLU A 102 25.86 41.72 -10.22
CA GLU A 102 25.20 42.27 -9.03
C GLU A 102 25.05 41.20 -7.94
N LEU A 103 25.13 41.64 -6.68
CA LEU A 103 24.88 40.77 -5.53
C LEU A 103 23.38 40.62 -5.29
N PRO A 104 22.87 39.44 -4.89
CA PRO A 104 21.45 39.26 -4.59
C PRO A 104 21.03 40.08 -3.37
N VAL A 105 19.75 40.47 -3.34
CA VAL A 105 19.17 41.18 -2.20
C VAL A 105 19.29 40.35 -0.92
N GLN A 106 19.84 40.96 0.14
CA GLN A 106 20.02 40.30 1.43
C GLN A 106 18.76 40.49 2.29
N LEU A 107 17.88 39.51 2.27
CA LEU A 107 16.69 39.43 3.13
C LEU A 107 16.98 38.48 4.29
N ARG A 108 16.69 38.88 5.53
CA ARG A 108 16.96 38.05 6.74
C ARG A 108 15.72 37.40 7.34
N TYR A 109 14.60 38.12 7.46
CA TYR A 109 13.43 37.65 8.20
C TYR A 109 12.15 38.03 7.47
N ASN A 110 11.20 37.10 7.44
CA ASN A 110 9.84 37.35 6.98
C ASN A 110 8.87 36.58 7.88
N VAL A 111 8.67 37.11 9.10
CA VAL A 111 7.85 36.48 10.13
C VAL A 111 6.45 36.08 9.62
N PRO A 112 5.72 36.89 8.82
CA PRO A 112 4.46 36.46 8.24
C PRO A 112 4.56 35.19 7.37
N LEU A 113 5.59 35.08 6.53
CA LEU A 113 5.84 33.89 5.70
C LEU A 113 6.24 32.68 6.57
N GLU A 114 7.05 32.93 7.60
CA GLU A 114 7.49 31.91 8.56
C GLU A 114 6.29 31.29 9.31
N ILE A 115 5.35 32.13 9.74
CA ILE A 115 4.08 31.68 10.34
C ILE A 115 3.27 30.85 9.34
N LEU A 116 3.15 31.32 8.09
CA LEU A 116 2.36 30.65 7.05
C LEU A 116 2.80 29.20 6.82
N TYR A 117 4.09 28.98 6.53
CA TYR A 117 4.59 27.63 6.24
C TYR A 117 4.75 26.76 7.50
N THR A 118 4.57 27.32 8.70
CA THR A 118 4.59 26.55 9.95
C THR A 118 3.18 26.08 10.29
N ILE A 119 2.20 26.98 10.23
CA ILE A 119 0.81 26.71 10.61
C ILE A 119 0.13 25.78 9.59
N ILE A 120 0.35 26.00 8.29
CA ILE A 120 -0.30 25.18 7.26
C ILE A 120 0.05 23.69 7.40
N PRO A 121 1.34 23.27 7.44
CA PRO A 121 1.68 21.86 7.62
C PRO A 121 1.17 21.25 8.92
N ILE A 122 1.15 22.00 10.02
CA ILE A 122 0.58 21.53 11.29
C ILE A 122 -0.90 21.16 11.11
N PHE A 123 -1.69 22.04 10.49
CA PHE A 123 -3.10 21.76 10.22
C PHE A 123 -3.28 20.59 9.25
N MET A 124 -2.46 20.50 8.20
CA MET A 124 -2.51 19.38 7.24
C MET A 124 -2.26 18.04 7.94
N ILE A 125 -1.24 17.97 8.80
CA ILE A 125 -0.92 16.77 9.58
C ILE A 125 -2.06 16.45 10.55
N ALA A 126 -2.62 17.45 11.25
CA ALA A 126 -3.72 17.24 12.19
C ALA A 126 -4.95 16.62 11.51
N VAL A 127 -5.32 17.10 10.33
CA VAL A 127 -6.43 16.54 9.53
C VAL A 127 -6.12 15.11 9.08
N PHE A 128 -4.91 14.86 8.56
CA PHE A 128 -4.51 13.52 8.12
C PHE A 128 -4.48 12.52 9.30
N PHE A 129 -3.97 12.95 10.45
CA PHE A 129 -3.95 12.16 11.68
C PHE A 129 -5.36 11.81 12.16
N TYR A 130 -6.29 12.76 12.15
CA TYR A 130 -7.68 12.51 12.54
C TYR A 130 -8.32 11.38 11.70
N TYR A 131 -8.20 11.45 10.37
CA TYR A 131 -8.74 10.40 9.50
C TYR A 131 -8.03 9.07 9.68
N THR A 132 -6.70 9.08 9.85
CA THR A 132 -5.91 7.88 10.12
C THR A 132 -6.33 7.19 11.42
N ALA A 133 -6.46 7.94 12.52
CA ALA A 133 -6.87 7.41 13.81
C ALA A 133 -8.29 6.85 13.76
N ARG A 134 -9.24 7.57 13.15
CA ARG A 134 -10.63 7.11 12.94
C ARG A 134 -10.67 5.78 12.19
N ASP A 135 -9.94 5.69 11.08
CA ASP A 135 -9.98 4.52 10.21
C ASP A 135 -9.24 3.33 10.82
N GLN A 136 -8.11 3.57 11.51
CA GLN A 136 -7.42 2.54 12.28
C GLN A 136 -8.31 1.97 13.39
N SER A 137 -9.02 2.80 14.15
CA SER A 137 -9.94 2.33 15.19
C SER A 137 -11.05 1.45 14.61
N ALA A 138 -11.56 1.77 13.42
CA ALA A 138 -12.57 0.95 12.75
C ALA A 138 -12.01 -0.39 12.25
N LEU A 139 -10.76 -0.43 11.77
CA LEU A 139 -10.11 -1.66 11.29
C LEU A 139 -9.75 -2.64 12.43
N MET A 140 -9.47 -2.10 13.61
CA MET A 140 -9.11 -2.87 14.80
C MET A 140 -10.31 -3.15 15.72
N ASP A 141 -11.51 -2.73 15.32
CA ASP A 141 -12.72 -2.99 16.08
C ASP A 141 -13.15 -4.46 15.94
N THR A 142 -13.07 -5.19 17.05
CA THR A 142 -13.51 -6.58 17.16
C THR A 142 -14.70 -6.71 18.11
N SER A 143 -15.52 -5.67 18.24
CA SER A 143 -16.69 -5.67 19.13
C SER A 143 -17.89 -6.45 18.59
N LYS A 144 -17.88 -6.79 17.30
CA LYS A 144 -18.97 -7.56 16.67
C LYS A 144 -18.76 -9.05 16.88
N GLU A 145 -19.86 -9.76 17.09
CA GLU A 145 -19.88 -11.23 17.14
C GLU A 145 -19.42 -11.80 15.79
N PRO A 146 -18.38 -12.66 15.76
CA PRO A 146 -17.94 -13.33 14.54
C PRO A 146 -18.87 -14.49 14.16
N ASP A 147 -18.97 -14.76 12.86
CA ASP A 147 -19.66 -15.95 12.33
C ASP A 147 -18.72 -17.17 12.32
N VAL A 148 -17.42 -16.92 12.10
CA VAL A 148 -16.34 -17.92 12.10
C VAL A 148 -15.11 -17.35 12.81
N THR A 149 -14.48 -18.15 13.67
CA THR A 149 -13.21 -17.80 14.29
C THR A 149 -12.12 -18.73 13.80
N VAL A 150 -11.09 -18.14 13.19
CA VAL A 150 -9.89 -18.87 12.76
C VAL A 150 -8.73 -18.45 13.64
N ASN A 151 -8.22 -19.37 14.46
CA ASN A 151 -6.95 -19.16 15.12
C ASN A 151 -5.81 -19.48 14.15
N VAL A 152 -5.05 -18.46 13.78
CA VAL A 152 -3.88 -18.58 12.92
C VAL A 152 -2.64 -18.70 13.80
N VAL A 153 -1.87 -19.76 13.59
CA VAL A 153 -0.65 -20.04 14.34
C VAL A 153 0.56 -19.90 13.41
N GLY A 154 1.39 -18.88 13.68
CA GLY A 154 2.68 -18.73 13.01
C GLY A 154 3.74 -19.64 13.65
N LYS A 155 4.48 -20.39 12.82
CA LYS A 155 5.59 -21.25 13.26
C LYS A 155 6.72 -21.24 12.24
N GLN A 156 7.94 -21.57 12.62
CA GLN A 156 9.08 -21.71 11.73
C GLN A 156 8.97 -23.00 10.89
N TRP A 157 8.85 -22.96 9.56
CA TRP A 157 8.47 -21.80 8.71
C TRP A 157 7.21 -22.16 7.90
N SER A 158 6.08 -22.16 8.58
CA SER A 158 4.76 -22.47 8.04
C SER A 158 3.64 -21.88 8.90
N TRP A 159 2.40 -22.13 8.51
CA TRP A 159 1.18 -21.69 9.16
C TRP A 159 0.34 -22.90 9.56
N ASP A 160 -0.29 -22.85 10.73
CA ASP A 160 -1.39 -23.75 11.07
C ASP A 160 -2.68 -22.93 11.24
N PHE A 161 -3.82 -23.52 10.88
CA PHE A 161 -5.13 -22.89 10.97
C PHE A 161 -6.06 -23.74 11.81
N ASN A 162 -6.56 -23.19 12.92
CA ASN A 162 -7.55 -23.80 13.78
C ASN A 162 -8.93 -23.18 13.46
N TYR A 163 -9.89 -24.00 13.02
CA TYR A 163 -11.29 -23.62 12.84
C TYR A 163 -12.03 -23.92 14.14
N VAL A 164 -12.23 -22.87 14.95
CA VAL A 164 -12.56 -23.01 16.37
C VAL A 164 -13.92 -23.64 16.58
N GLU A 165 -14.96 -23.07 15.97
CA GLU A 165 -16.35 -23.52 16.11
C GLU A 165 -16.56 -24.93 15.53
N ASP A 166 -15.79 -25.24 14.49
CA ASP A 166 -15.84 -26.52 13.80
C ASP A 166 -15.02 -27.61 14.50
N ASN A 167 -14.19 -27.27 15.47
CA ASN A 167 -13.25 -28.17 16.12
C ASN A 167 -12.43 -28.99 15.10
N ALA A 168 -11.85 -28.29 14.13
CA ALA A 168 -10.99 -28.86 13.09
C ALA A 168 -9.75 -27.98 12.91
N HIS A 169 -8.70 -28.54 12.33
CA HIS A 169 -7.48 -27.78 12.06
C HIS A 169 -6.84 -28.18 10.74
N GLU A 170 -6.03 -27.30 10.18
CA GLU A 170 -5.12 -27.57 9.08
C GLU A 170 -3.69 -27.34 9.56
N VAL A 171 -2.87 -28.39 9.45
CA VAL A 171 -1.43 -28.32 9.71
C VAL A 171 -0.71 -27.98 8.41
N GLY A 172 -0.06 -26.83 8.36
CA GLY A 172 0.80 -26.49 7.25
C GLY A 172 2.21 -27.04 7.42
N THR A 173 2.84 -27.35 6.29
CA THR A 173 4.28 -27.64 6.21
C THR A 173 5.00 -26.55 5.44
N GLN A 174 6.30 -26.40 5.69
CA GLN A 174 7.10 -25.39 5.01
C GLN A 174 7.02 -25.58 3.50
N ALA A 175 6.66 -24.52 2.78
CA ALA A 175 6.65 -24.54 1.32
C ALA A 175 8.07 -24.75 0.78
N ILE A 176 8.24 -25.75 -0.08
CA ILE A 176 9.54 -26.06 -0.70
C ILE A 176 9.57 -25.48 -2.11
N MET A 177 10.22 -24.34 -2.26
CA MET A 177 10.37 -23.67 -3.55
C MET A 177 11.43 -24.38 -4.39
N THR A 178 11.00 -25.28 -5.27
CA THR A 178 11.90 -26.07 -6.15
C THR A 178 12.20 -25.41 -7.50
N GLY A 179 11.56 -24.27 -7.80
CA GLY A 179 11.62 -23.61 -9.11
C GLY A 179 10.90 -24.37 -10.22
N LYS A 180 10.16 -25.44 -9.87
CA LYS A 180 9.35 -26.24 -10.78
C LYS A 180 7.86 -26.05 -10.49
N PRO A 181 6.97 -26.24 -11.49
CA PRO A 181 5.52 -26.31 -11.25
C PRO A 181 5.18 -27.34 -10.17
N GLY A 182 4.18 -27.05 -9.33
CA GLY A 182 3.71 -27.93 -8.25
C GLY A 182 4.17 -27.56 -6.84
N ALA A 183 5.18 -26.70 -6.67
CA ALA A 183 5.57 -26.21 -5.34
C ALA A 183 4.41 -25.52 -4.58
N GLU A 184 3.47 -24.93 -5.33
CA GLU A 184 2.28 -24.27 -4.79
C GLU A 184 1.30 -25.23 -4.10
N GLU A 185 1.33 -26.53 -4.43
CA GLU A 185 0.50 -27.54 -3.78
C GLU A 185 0.94 -27.82 -2.34
N THR A 186 2.19 -27.50 -2.00
CA THR A 186 2.73 -27.63 -0.64
C THR A 186 2.37 -26.46 0.27
N ILE A 187 1.76 -25.41 -0.29
CA ILE A 187 1.42 -24.19 0.44
C ILE A 187 0.11 -24.42 1.22
N PRO A 188 0.10 -24.22 2.56
CA PRO A 188 -1.10 -24.39 3.37
C PRO A 188 -2.20 -23.43 2.92
N THR A 189 -3.46 -23.88 2.94
CA THR A 189 -4.58 -23.14 2.35
C THR A 189 -5.72 -22.99 3.35
N MET A 190 -5.90 -21.79 3.88
CA MET A 190 -7.01 -21.46 4.75
C MET A 190 -8.31 -21.26 3.95
N TYR A 191 -9.43 -21.79 4.42
CA TYR A 191 -10.75 -21.63 3.81
C TYR A 191 -11.62 -20.68 4.62
N LEU A 192 -12.31 -19.77 3.97
CA LEU A 192 -13.21 -18.80 4.61
C LEU A 192 -14.55 -18.77 3.87
N PRO A 193 -15.69 -18.66 4.55
CA PRO A 193 -16.97 -18.42 3.89
C PRO A 193 -17.10 -16.96 3.43
N VAL A 194 -17.62 -16.75 2.23
CA VAL A 194 -17.90 -15.41 1.67
C VAL A 194 -19.06 -14.75 2.42
N ASN A 195 -18.97 -13.43 2.60
CA ASN A 195 -19.97 -12.57 3.26
C ASN A 195 -20.24 -12.88 4.75
N GLU A 196 -19.35 -13.63 5.38
CA GLU A 196 -19.40 -13.94 6.80
C GLU A 196 -18.26 -13.24 7.56
N ARG A 197 -18.51 -12.85 8.80
CA ARG A 197 -17.52 -12.20 9.65
C ARG A 197 -16.55 -13.22 10.21
N VAL A 198 -15.30 -13.10 9.78
CA VAL A 198 -14.20 -13.94 10.25
C VAL A 198 -13.40 -13.18 11.31
N GLU A 199 -13.31 -13.70 12.53
CA GLU A 199 -12.33 -13.25 13.52
C GLU A 199 -11.03 -14.05 13.37
N PHE A 200 -9.93 -13.36 13.10
CA PHE A 200 -8.61 -13.96 13.12
C PHE A 200 -7.99 -13.78 14.49
N VAL A 201 -7.77 -14.89 15.21
CA VAL A 201 -7.00 -14.90 16.45
C VAL A 201 -5.57 -15.31 16.13
N LEU A 202 -4.65 -14.38 16.21
CA LEU A 202 -3.27 -14.54 15.81
C LEU A 202 -2.39 -14.90 17.00
N THR A 203 -1.68 -16.02 16.87
CA THR A 203 -0.71 -16.51 17.86
C THR A 203 0.58 -16.94 17.19
N SER A 204 1.70 -16.81 17.89
CA SER A 204 2.97 -17.33 17.41
C SER A 204 3.50 -18.41 18.35
N ARG A 205 3.95 -19.52 17.75
CA ARG A 205 4.58 -20.64 18.46
C ARG A 205 6.02 -20.33 18.86
N ASP A 206 6.73 -19.49 18.12
CA ASP A 206 8.18 -19.36 18.25
C ASP A 206 8.75 -17.94 18.16
N VAL A 207 8.71 -17.31 16.99
CA VAL A 207 9.32 -16.00 16.72
C VAL A 207 8.25 -15.02 16.24
N ILE A 208 8.61 -13.75 16.08
CA ILE A 208 7.66 -12.79 15.52
C ILE A 208 7.39 -13.15 14.05
N HIS A 209 6.12 -13.15 13.67
CA HIS A 209 5.65 -13.26 12.29
C HIS A 209 4.69 -12.11 12.00
N SER A 210 4.21 -11.99 10.76
CA SER A 210 3.12 -11.06 10.45
C SER A 210 2.16 -11.70 9.47
N PHE A 211 0.89 -11.81 9.88
CA PHE A 211 -0.16 -12.37 9.05
C PHE A 211 -0.64 -11.29 8.08
N TRP A 212 -0.40 -11.51 6.79
CA TRP A 212 -0.76 -10.55 5.76
C TRP A 212 -1.36 -11.23 4.53
N VAL A 213 -2.60 -10.83 4.22
CA VAL A 213 -3.25 -11.09 2.93
C VAL A 213 -3.34 -9.75 2.20
N PRO A 214 -2.54 -9.49 1.14
CA PRO A 214 -2.49 -8.20 0.47
C PRO A 214 -3.85 -7.71 -0.02
N GLN A 215 -4.68 -8.58 -0.60
CA GLN A 215 -6.02 -8.21 -1.05
C GLN A 215 -6.99 -7.88 0.10
N PHE A 216 -6.67 -8.21 1.35
CA PHE A 216 -7.47 -7.74 2.50
C PHE A 216 -7.10 -6.31 2.91
N LEU A 217 -5.99 -5.78 2.39
CA LEU A 217 -5.40 -4.48 2.75
C LEU A 217 -5.19 -4.29 4.26
N GLN A 218 -5.07 -5.40 4.99
CA GLN A 218 -4.88 -5.43 6.43
C GLN A 218 -3.84 -6.49 6.79
N LYS A 219 -2.96 -6.15 7.71
CA LYS A 219 -1.96 -7.05 8.30
C LYS A 219 -1.92 -6.83 9.80
N LEU A 220 -1.54 -7.86 10.54
CA LEU A 220 -1.27 -7.73 11.95
C LEU A 220 -0.16 -8.69 12.37
N ASP A 221 0.77 -8.16 13.15
CA ASP A 221 1.95 -8.89 13.57
C ASP A 221 1.60 -9.87 14.70
N MET A 222 2.30 -11.00 14.73
CA MET A 222 2.08 -12.09 15.69
C MET A 222 3.31 -12.16 16.57
N LEU A 223 3.14 -11.91 17.87
CA LEU A 223 4.24 -11.92 18.82
C LEU A 223 4.15 -13.17 19.70
N PRO A 224 5.26 -13.88 19.95
CA PRO A 224 5.29 -14.94 20.96
C PRO A 224 4.75 -14.44 22.30
N GLY A 225 3.96 -15.28 22.96
CA GLY A 225 3.34 -14.96 24.25
C GLY A 225 2.18 -13.95 24.20
N LYS A 226 1.83 -13.37 23.04
CA LYS A 226 0.70 -12.44 22.89
C LYS A 226 -0.35 -12.95 21.93
N VAL A 227 -1.59 -12.54 22.17
CA VAL A 227 -2.73 -12.84 21.31
C VAL A 227 -3.21 -11.54 20.69
N ASN A 228 -3.07 -11.45 19.38
CA ASN A 228 -3.59 -10.34 18.59
C ASN A 228 -4.84 -10.81 17.85
N LYS A 229 -5.78 -9.90 17.60
CA LYS A 229 -6.95 -10.23 16.79
C LYS A 229 -7.44 -9.08 15.94
N PHE A 230 -8.06 -9.42 14.84
CA PHE A 230 -8.81 -8.50 13.99
C PHE A 230 -9.91 -9.25 13.25
N GLN A 231 -10.89 -8.51 12.73
CA GLN A 231 -12.02 -9.08 12.02
C GLN A 231 -12.09 -8.56 10.60
N VAL A 232 -12.53 -9.40 9.67
CA VAL A 232 -12.86 -9.01 8.29
C VAL A 232 -14.09 -9.75 7.81
N VAL A 233 -14.74 -9.22 6.78
CA VAL A 233 -15.79 -9.88 6.02
C VAL A 233 -15.30 -9.96 4.57
N PRO A 234 -14.87 -11.13 4.07
CA PRO A 234 -14.50 -11.27 2.68
C PRO A 234 -15.75 -11.16 1.81
N THR A 235 -15.74 -10.30 0.79
CA THR A 235 -16.92 -9.96 -0.03
C THR A 235 -16.90 -10.59 -1.41
N GLN A 236 -15.82 -11.30 -1.76
CA GLN A 236 -15.63 -11.91 -3.07
C GLN A 236 -15.04 -13.32 -2.93
N GLU A 237 -15.68 -14.29 -3.55
CA GLU A 237 -15.15 -15.65 -3.68
C GLU A 237 -13.89 -15.67 -4.57
N GLY A 238 -12.95 -16.55 -4.26
CA GLY A 238 -11.71 -16.67 -5.01
C GLY A 238 -10.58 -17.27 -4.20
N THR A 239 -9.41 -17.39 -4.83
CA THR A 239 -8.16 -17.78 -4.16
C THR A 239 -7.22 -16.59 -4.09
N PHE A 240 -6.84 -16.23 -2.87
CA PHE A 240 -5.94 -15.13 -2.56
C PHE A 240 -4.64 -15.67 -1.97
N LYS A 241 -3.59 -14.83 -2.02
CA LYS A 241 -2.26 -15.21 -1.54
C LYS A 241 -2.00 -14.52 -0.20
N GLY A 242 -1.55 -15.29 0.76
CA GLY A 242 -1.04 -14.82 2.03
C GLY A 242 0.48 -14.96 2.11
N LYS A 243 1.11 -14.10 2.90
CA LYS A 243 2.55 -14.13 3.13
C LYS A 243 2.91 -13.61 4.52
N CYS A 244 4.07 -14.05 5.01
CA CYS A 244 4.68 -13.44 6.18
C CYS A 244 5.26 -12.06 5.83
N ALA A 245 4.95 -11.04 6.64
CA ALA A 245 5.43 -9.66 6.43
C ALA A 245 6.44 -9.16 7.49
N GLU A 246 6.85 -10.03 8.43
CA GLU A 246 7.85 -9.71 9.45
C GLU A 246 8.95 -10.78 9.46
N LEU A 247 10.22 -10.36 9.59
CA LEU A 247 11.35 -11.25 9.41
C LEU A 247 11.40 -12.35 10.48
N CYS A 248 11.22 -13.60 10.08
CA CYS A 248 11.10 -14.75 10.98
C CYS A 248 12.22 -15.81 10.83
N GLY A 249 13.26 -15.51 10.07
CA GLY A 249 14.46 -16.34 9.92
C GLY A 249 14.75 -16.79 8.49
N ALA A 250 15.50 -17.89 8.36
CA ALA A 250 16.13 -18.32 7.11
C ALA A 250 15.16 -18.53 5.94
N TYR A 251 13.95 -19.01 6.21
CA TYR A 251 12.94 -19.29 5.18
C TYR A 251 11.75 -18.33 5.25
N HIS A 252 11.97 -17.10 5.73
CA HIS A 252 10.95 -16.06 5.82
C HIS A 252 10.18 -15.86 4.50
N SER A 253 10.88 -15.79 3.36
CA SER A 253 10.25 -15.61 2.05
C SER A 253 9.43 -16.80 1.56
N GLN A 254 9.55 -17.96 2.22
CA GLN A 254 8.81 -19.19 1.90
C GLN A 254 7.62 -19.42 2.84
N MET A 255 7.37 -18.50 3.80
CA MET A 255 6.19 -18.54 4.66
C MET A 255 4.96 -18.00 3.93
N LEU A 256 4.57 -18.72 2.89
CA LEU A 256 3.39 -18.46 2.08
C LEU A 256 2.21 -19.27 2.60
N PHE A 257 1.01 -18.76 2.39
CA PHE A 257 -0.24 -19.50 2.55
C PHE A 257 -1.22 -19.04 1.47
N ASN A 258 -2.25 -19.84 1.19
CA ASN A 258 -3.36 -19.41 0.35
C ASN A 258 -4.58 -19.14 1.24
N VAL A 259 -5.49 -18.32 0.74
CA VAL A 259 -6.81 -18.11 1.33
C VAL A 259 -7.85 -18.38 0.25
N LYS A 260 -8.69 -19.38 0.45
CA LYS A 260 -9.84 -19.65 -0.41
C LYS A 260 -11.10 -19.10 0.25
N VAL A 261 -11.66 -18.06 -0.35
CA VAL A 261 -12.98 -17.56 0.02
C VAL A 261 -14.00 -18.28 -0.85
N VAL A 262 -14.92 -19.00 -0.23
CA VAL A 262 -15.83 -19.95 -0.88
C VAL A 262 -17.25 -19.81 -0.36
N SER A 263 -18.19 -20.52 -0.99
CA SER A 263 -19.56 -20.63 -0.48
C SER A 263 -19.59 -21.34 0.87
N ARG A 264 -20.62 -21.12 1.69
CA ARG A 264 -20.80 -21.84 2.96
C ARG A 264 -20.78 -23.36 2.79
N ALA A 265 -21.42 -23.87 1.73
CA ALA A 265 -21.44 -25.30 1.44
C ALA A 265 -20.05 -25.88 1.15
N ASP A 266 -19.21 -25.15 0.40
CA ASP A 266 -17.84 -25.58 0.11
C ASP A 266 -16.92 -25.47 1.33
N TYR A 267 -17.16 -24.47 2.19
CA TYR A 267 -16.50 -24.35 3.49
C TYR A 267 -16.82 -25.59 4.35
N ASP A 268 -18.10 -25.91 4.53
CA ASP A 268 -18.55 -27.07 5.34
C ASP A 268 -17.98 -28.39 4.78
N ALA A 269 -17.95 -28.53 3.45
CA ALA A 269 -17.35 -29.69 2.80
C ALA A 269 -15.85 -29.81 3.07
N HIS A 270 -15.11 -28.69 3.08
CA HIS A 270 -13.70 -28.66 3.43
C HIS A 270 -13.47 -29.03 4.91
N ILE A 271 -14.28 -28.52 5.83
CA ILE A 271 -14.22 -28.89 7.24
C ILE A 271 -14.44 -30.41 7.43
N ALA A 272 -15.42 -30.98 6.71
CA ALA A 272 -15.66 -32.42 6.74
C ALA A 272 -14.47 -33.23 6.19
N ASP A 273 -13.82 -32.74 5.13
CA ASP A 273 -12.60 -33.34 4.57
C ASP A 273 -11.45 -33.34 5.58
N LEU A 274 -11.18 -32.20 6.25
CA LEU A 274 -10.14 -32.11 7.29
C LEU A 274 -10.36 -33.14 8.40
N LYS A 275 -11.60 -33.26 8.89
CA LYS A 275 -11.97 -34.25 9.91
C LYS A 275 -11.77 -35.67 9.41
N SER A 276 -12.11 -35.96 8.14
CA SER A 276 -11.91 -37.28 7.54
C SER A 276 -10.44 -37.68 7.41
N ARG A 277 -9.54 -36.70 7.26
CA ARG A 277 -8.08 -36.87 7.24
C ARG A 277 -7.45 -36.95 8.63
N GLY A 278 -8.26 -36.99 9.69
CA GLY A 278 -7.81 -37.06 11.08
C GLY A 278 -7.43 -35.72 11.69
N GLN A 279 -7.70 -34.60 11.02
CA GLN A 279 -7.42 -33.25 11.55
C GLN A 279 -8.63 -32.71 12.33
N SER A 280 -9.15 -33.55 13.22
CA SER A 280 -10.20 -33.20 14.17
C SER A 280 -9.57 -32.73 15.48
N GLY A 281 -10.20 -31.78 16.17
CA GLY A 281 -9.62 -31.11 17.33
C GLY A 281 -8.96 -29.78 16.95
N LEU A 282 -8.46 -29.08 17.97
CA LEU A 282 -7.67 -27.86 17.80
C LEU A 282 -6.22 -28.10 18.21
N LEU A 283 -5.30 -27.42 17.53
CA LEU A 283 -3.88 -27.42 17.91
C LEU A 283 -3.69 -26.53 19.13
N GLY A 284 -3.23 -27.12 20.22
CA GLY A 284 -2.96 -26.44 21.48
C GLY A 284 -1.73 -25.54 21.43
N THR A 285 -1.48 -24.90 22.57
CA THR A 285 -0.33 -24.02 22.82
C THR A 285 0.85 -24.75 23.47
N ASP A 286 0.77 -26.06 23.63
CA ASP A 286 1.75 -26.93 24.28
C ASP A 286 3.12 -26.93 23.60
N LEU A 287 3.14 -26.69 22.29
CA LEU A 287 4.37 -26.59 21.49
C LEU A 287 4.95 -25.18 21.42
N ASN A 288 4.36 -24.20 22.12
CA ASN A 288 4.86 -22.83 22.12
C ASN A 288 6.17 -22.72 22.91
N ARG A 289 7.13 -21.98 22.36
CA ARG A 289 8.42 -21.70 23.02
C ARG A 289 8.26 -20.80 24.24
N GLU A 290 7.26 -19.93 24.21
CA GLU A 290 6.96 -19.00 25.29
C GLU A 290 5.52 -19.20 25.77
N ASN A 291 5.34 -19.10 27.09
CA ASN A 291 4.03 -19.06 27.70
C ASN A 291 3.33 -17.75 27.35
N LEU A 292 1.99 -17.76 27.37
CA LEU A 292 1.22 -16.53 27.22
C LEU A 292 1.50 -15.57 28.38
N VAL A 293 1.67 -14.30 28.03
CA VAL A 293 1.80 -13.20 29.00
C VAL A 293 0.52 -13.12 29.84
N PRO A 294 0.61 -12.80 31.15
CA PRO A 294 -0.58 -12.66 31.99
C PRO A 294 -1.65 -11.76 31.36
N GLY A 295 -2.88 -12.26 31.29
CA GLY A 295 -4.02 -11.56 30.68
C GLY A 295 -4.29 -11.89 29.20
N GLU A 296 -3.32 -12.47 28.48
CA GLU A 296 -3.51 -12.84 27.07
C GLU A 296 -4.36 -14.11 26.89
N GLN A 297 -4.37 -15.01 27.88
CA GLN A 297 -5.21 -16.22 27.87
C GLN A 297 -6.70 -15.91 27.64
N ALA A 298 -7.17 -14.79 28.20
CA ALA A 298 -8.56 -14.36 28.06
C ALA A 298 -8.93 -13.90 26.64
N LYS A 299 -7.94 -13.66 25.77
CA LYS A 299 -8.16 -13.29 24.36
C LYS A 299 -8.18 -14.50 23.43
N LEU A 300 -7.73 -15.68 23.89
CA LEU A 300 -7.91 -16.92 23.14
C LEU A 300 -9.39 -17.33 23.16
N PRO A 301 -9.86 -18.00 22.10
CA PRO A 301 -11.10 -18.77 22.14
C PRO A 301 -11.10 -19.74 23.32
N GLU A 302 -12.26 -19.99 23.92
CA GLU A 302 -12.37 -20.78 25.15
C GLU A 302 -11.81 -22.20 24.97
N GLU A 303 -12.01 -22.77 23.80
CA GLU A 303 -11.56 -24.09 23.38
C GLU A 303 -10.04 -24.22 23.31
N LEU A 304 -9.32 -23.08 23.19
CA LEU A 304 -7.86 -23.02 23.15
C LEU A 304 -7.24 -22.60 24.49
N ARG A 305 -8.07 -22.33 25.51
CA ARG A 305 -7.58 -22.01 26.85
C ARG A 305 -7.26 -23.31 27.58
N ASN A 306 -5.97 -23.54 27.83
CA ASN A 306 -5.51 -24.53 28.83
C ASN A 306 -5.98 -24.14 30.23
#